data_AF-A0A849TTS4-F1
#
_entry.id   AF-A0A849TTS4-F1
#
_cell.length_a   1.000
_cell.length_b   1.000
_cell.length_c   1.000
_cell.angle_alpha   90.00
_cell.angle_beta   90.00
_cell.angle_gamma   90.00
#
_symmetry.space_group_name_H-M   'P 1'
#
loop_
_entity.id
_entity.type
_entity.pdbx_description
1 polymer ?
#
loop_
_entity_poly.entity_id
_entity_poly.type
_entity_poly.pdbx_seq_one_letter_code
_entity_poly.pdbx_strand_id
1 'polypeptide(L)'
;MASLVAVVGLVIGCGGSAAPVKPPLPPSKSDLPLLVSTALCERKVDFLKKYPPVTHTSTSWGSGQELVIPMQGSASHGEESYFFDEDDVLVGALFTFSKGLDLKPYPVLRLTLSQLKPSVEFYLNVAQLETRMNMESSALLETGDEKSTTQYLVTGPHDRPVLLQASYTIDPYVRLFSPYRREFLDRLRNFAGGTGGQTMESQGTEDKEPFASLQQFARGQAAQLAYCGDKNYEIAADAYQKAIASGFTNKVWLAEARHKLGVAWLVKGQLEKAKAELLQSLTLRPNIPEVLNNLGTVQVKLGDTAAGLRLFEKAVTLRPNYALARFNLAGASETTNPKRALSEYETYLALVEGIPEEEARMAHAKERVKVLKQ
;
A
#
# COMPACT_ATOMS: atom_id res chain seq x y z
N MET A 1 27.07 -36.30 -29.62
CA MET A 1 25.61 -36.11 -29.74
C MET A 1 25.11 -35.44 -28.47
N ALA A 2 24.49 -34.27 -28.64
CA ALA A 2 23.81 -33.39 -27.69
C ALA A 2 23.94 -33.63 -26.16
N SER A 3 24.73 -32.78 -25.49
CA SER A 3 24.62 -32.54 -24.05
C SER A 3 23.38 -31.69 -23.76
N LEU A 4 22.42 -32.25 -23.02
CA LEU A 4 21.29 -31.53 -22.45
C LEU A 4 21.80 -30.54 -21.39
N VAL A 5 21.88 -29.26 -21.73
CA VAL A 5 22.04 -28.18 -20.75
C VAL A 5 20.69 -28.01 -20.07
N ALA A 6 20.54 -28.58 -18.88
CA ALA A 6 19.40 -28.32 -18.01
C ALA A 6 19.43 -26.84 -17.60
N VAL A 7 18.53 -26.05 -18.21
CA VAL A 7 18.28 -24.66 -17.81
C VAL A 7 17.75 -24.68 -16.37
N VAL A 8 18.64 -24.35 -15.44
CA VAL A 8 18.36 -24.26 -13.99
C VAL A 8 17.19 -23.30 -13.77
N GLY A 9 16.08 -23.84 -13.26
CA GLY A 9 14.91 -23.06 -12.91
C GLY A 9 15.21 -22.14 -11.74
N LEU A 10 15.67 -20.91 -12.02
CA LEU A 10 15.53 -19.80 -11.08
C LEU A 10 14.03 -19.63 -10.81
N VAL A 11 13.58 -20.23 -9.70
CA VAL A 11 12.22 -20.09 -9.18
C VAL A 11 11.97 -18.60 -9.06
N ILE A 12 11.08 -18.09 -9.92
CA ILE A 12 10.51 -16.75 -9.80
C ILE A 12 9.56 -16.81 -8.61
N GLY A 13 10.11 -17.00 -7.42
CA GLY A 13 9.44 -16.59 -6.21
C GLY A 13 9.55 -15.08 -6.23
N CYS A 14 8.48 -14.40 -6.65
CA CYS A 14 8.31 -12.98 -6.41
C CYS A 14 8.42 -12.77 -4.90
N GLY A 15 9.64 -12.65 -4.40
CA GLY A 15 9.92 -12.01 -3.15
C GLY A 15 9.59 -10.55 -3.38
N GLY A 16 8.31 -10.22 -3.24
CA GLY A 16 8.03 -9.03 -2.45
C GLY A 16 8.87 -9.21 -1.21
N SER A 17 9.76 -8.26 -0.89
CA SER A 17 10.06 -8.08 0.52
C SER A 17 8.70 -8.14 1.20
N ALA A 18 8.53 -8.97 2.22
CA ALA A 18 7.38 -8.82 3.10
C ALA A 18 7.23 -7.31 3.28
N ALA A 19 6.08 -6.76 2.85
CA ALA A 19 5.81 -5.35 3.06
C ALA A 19 6.21 -5.08 4.52
N PRO A 20 6.92 -3.97 4.83
CA PRO A 20 7.28 -3.70 6.22
C PRO A 20 6.04 -3.97 7.04
N VAL A 21 6.08 -4.99 7.90
CA VAL A 21 4.89 -5.48 8.61
C VAL A 21 4.48 -4.29 9.44
N LYS A 22 3.50 -3.52 8.95
CA LYS A 22 2.89 -2.46 9.72
C LYS A 22 2.46 -3.19 11.00
N PRO A 23 2.82 -2.69 12.20
CA PRO A 23 2.34 -3.30 13.43
C PRO A 23 0.85 -3.57 13.23
N PRO A 24 0.37 -4.81 13.47
CA PRO A 24 -1.00 -5.16 13.16
C PRO A 24 -1.88 -4.10 13.77
N LEU A 25 -2.66 -3.44 12.91
CA LEU A 25 -3.49 -2.34 13.38
C LEU A 25 -4.44 -2.89 14.46
N PRO A 26 -4.80 -2.07 15.45
CA PRO A 26 -5.71 -2.52 16.49
C PRO A 26 -7.05 -2.97 15.88
N PRO A 27 -7.83 -3.81 16.60
CA PRO A 27 -9.04 -4.42 16.07
C PRO A 27 -10.02 -3.41 15.46
N SER A 28 -10.43 -3.62 14.21
CA SER A 28 -11.39 -2.77 13.48
C SER A 28 -12.87 -2.96 13.88
N LYS A 29 -13.14 -3.43 15.11
CA LYS A 29 -14.51 -3.69 15.54
C LYS A 29 -15.31 -2.40 15.57
N SER A 30 -16.41 -2.39 14.83
CA SER A 30 -17.30 -1.25 14.73
C SER A 30 -18.74 -1.73 14.60
N ASP A 31 -19.64 -1.08 15.34
CA ASP A 31 -21.09 -1.19 15.20
C ASP A 31 -21.67 -0.05 14.34
N LEU A 32 -20.80 0.70 13.63
CA LEU A 32 -21.22 1.67 12.63
C LEU A 32 -21.64 0.92 11.34
N PRO A 33 -22.94 0.89 10.98
CA PRO A 33 -23.45 -0.02 9.96
C PRO A 33 -22.76 0.10 8.59
N LEU A 34 -22.39 1.32 8.20
CA LEU A 34 -21.78 1.60 6.91
C LEU A 34 -20.43 0.93 6.71
N LEU A 35 -19.60 0.90 7.75
CA LEU A 35 -18.30 0.28 7.69
C LEU A 35 -18.45 -1.24 7.55
N VAL A 36 -19.48 -1.81 8.18
CA VAL A 36 -19.81 -3.24 8.08
C VAL A 36 -20.37 -3.59 6.70
N SER A 37 -21.17 -2.71 6.10
CA SER A 37 -21.80 -2.96 4.79
C SER A 37 -20.91 -2.64 3.59
N THR A 38 -19.80 -1.92 3.79
CA THR A 38 -18.89 -1.55 2.70
C THR A 38 -17.99 -2.72 2.33
N ALA A 39 -18.19 -3.24 1.12
CA ALA A 39 -17.37 -4.31 0.58
C ALA A 39 -16.25 -3.73 -0.30
N LEU A 40 -15.08 -3.46 0.28
CA LEU A 40 -13.89 -3.10 -0.51
C LEU A 40 -13.61 -4.17 -1.57
N CYS A 41 -12.97 -3.76 -2.67
CA CYS A 41 -12.71 -4.58 -3.85
C CYS A 41 -13.96 -5.01 -4.65
N GLU A 42 -15.16 -4.53 -4.28
CA GLU A 42 -16.37 -4.72 -5.09
C GLU A 42 -16.23 -4.02 -6.45
N ARG A 43 -16.75 -4.66 -7.51
CA ARG A 43 -16.82 -4.04 -8.83
C ARG A 43 -17.93 -3.00 -8.88
N LYS A 44 -17.67 -1.87 -9.53
CA LYS A 44 -18.64 -0.79 -9.69
C LYS A 44 -19.98 -1.26 -10.26
N VAL A 45 -19.97 -2.20 -11.22
CA VAL A 45 -21.18 -2.77 -11.80
C VAL A 45 -22.07 -3.47 -10.76
N ASP A 46 -21.47 -4.11 -9.76
CA ASP A 46 -22.20 -4.80 -8.69
C ASP A 46 -22.66 -3.80 -7.61
N PHE A 47 -21.82 -2.81 -7.31
CA PHE A 47 -22.21 -1.69 -6.45
C PHE A 47 -23.46 -0.97 -6.98
N LEU A 48 -23.51 -0.67 -8.27
CA LEU A 48 -24.62 0.04 -8.92
C LEU A 48 -25.94 -0.76 -8.94
N LYS A 49 -25.89 -2.10 -8.77
CA LYS A 49 -27.10 -2.92 -8.58
C LYS A 49 -27.73 -2.68 -7.20
N LYS A 50 -26.90 -2.40 -6.19
CA LYS A 50 -27.34 -2.11 -4.82
C LYS A 50 -27.76 -0.65 -4.66
N TYR A 51 -27.08 0.26 -5.36
CA TYR A 51 -27.27 1.71 -5.30
C TYR A 51 -27.53 2.30 -6.70
N PRO A 52 -28.80 2.37 -7.14
CA PRO A 52 -29.15 2.86 -8.47
C PRO A 52 -28.72 4.33 -8.72
N PRO A 53 -28.56 4.78 -9.98
CA PRO A 53 -28.09 6.13 -10.32
C PRO A 53 -28.84 7.30 -9.67
N VAL A 54 -30.13 7.13 -9.34
CA VAL A 54 -30.94 8.19 -8.70
C VAL A 54 -30.47 8.47 -7.26
N THR A 55 -29.74 7.54 -6.64
CA THR A 55 -29.30 7.66 -5.24
C THR A 55 -27.96 8.37 -5.08
N HIS A 56 -27.26 8.69 -6.18
CA HIS A 56 -25.91 9.24 -6.12
C HIS A 56 -25.58 10.22 -7.24
N THR A 57 -24.62 11.10 -6.98
CA THR A 57 -23.94 11.90 -8.01
C THR A 57 -22.59 11.25 -8.33
N SER A 58 -22.10 11.44 -9.56
CA SER A 58 -20.81 10.91 -9.99
C SER A 58 -19.88 12.04 -10.39
N THR A 59 -18.66 12.01 -9.86
CA THR A 59 -17.59 12.98 -10.13
C THR A 59 -16.29 12.25 -10.46
N SER A 60 -15.40 12.90 -11.20
CA SER A 60 -14.07 12.35 -11.46
C SER A 60 -13.23 12.37 -10.20
N TRP A 61 -12.47 11.29 -9.97
CA TRP A 61 -11.51 11.20 -8.88
C TRP A 61 -10.16 10.74 -9.44
N GLY A 62 -9.36 11.71 -9.91
CA GLY A 62 -8.18 11.44 -10.72
C GLY A 62 -8.53 10.68 -11.99
N SER A 63 -7.98 9.47 -12.12
CA SER A 63 -8.26 8.53 -13.21
C SER A 63 -9.47 7.62 -12.97
N GLY A 64 -9.98 7.61 -11.74
CA GLY A 64 -11.15 6.84 -11.33
C GLY A 64 -12.38 7.73 -11.15
N GLN A 65 -13.33 7.25 -10.34
CA GLN A 65 -14.60 7.94 -10.10
C GLN A 65 -15.00 7.90 -8.64
N GLU A 66 -15.60 8.99 -8.18
CA GLU A 66 -16.28 9.07 -6.90
C GLU A 66 -17.79 9.04 -7.15
N LEU A 67 -18.49 8.20 -6.38
CA LEU A 67 -19.95 8.20 -6.30
C LEU A 67 -20.36 8.72 -4.93
N VAL A 68 -21.17 9.79 -4.89
CA VAL A 68 -21.58 10.45 -3.65
C VAL A 68 -23.06 10.24 -3.41
N ILE A 69 -23.42 9.63 -2.28
CA ILE A 69 -24.78 9.53 -1.76
C ILE A 69 -25.00 10.69 -0.78
N PRO A 70 -25.90 11.64 -1.09
CA PRO A 70 -26.14 12.78 -0.22
C PRO A 70 -26.82 12.36 1.08
N MET A 71 -26.66 13.18 2.11
CA MET A 71 -27.21 12.94 3.45
C MET A 71 -28.70 12.55 3.46
N GLN A 72 -29.53 13.17 2.61
CA GLN A 72 -30.97 12.91 2.54
C GLN A 72 -31.32 11.51 2.03
N GLY A 73 -30.42 10.86 1.28
CA GLY A 73 -30.59 9.50 0.75
C GLY A 73 -29.74 8.46 1.47
N SER A 74 -29.04 8.86 2.53
CA SER A 74 -28.03 8.06 3.21
C SER A 74 -28.57 7.45 4.50
N ALA A 75 -28.32 6.16 4.71
CA ALA A 75 -28.74 5.44 5.91
C ALA A 75 -28.00 5.92 7.18
N SER A 76 -26.88 6.61 7.00
CA SER A 76 -26.02 7.09 8.09
C SER A 76 -26.34 8.47 8.60
N HIS A 77 -27.26 9.18 7.93
CA HIS A 77 -27.49 10.61 8.17
C HIS A 77 -26.21 11.46 7.96
N GLY A 78 -25.22 10.92 7.24
CA GLY A 78 -24.03 11.60 6.75
C GLY A 78 -23.92 11.51 5.22
N GLU A 79 -23.02 12.27 4.63
CA GLU A 79 -22.67 12.10 3.20
C GLU A 79 -21.76 10.88 3.05
N GLU A 80 -22.03 10.04 2.05
CA GLU A 80 -21.24 8.85 1.77
C GLU A 80 -20.59 8.95 0.40
N SER A 81 -19.29 8.72 0.33
CA SER A 81 -18.52 8.72 -0.91
C SER A 81 -17.85 7.38 -1.12
N TYR A 82 -18.01 6.83 -2.32
CA TYR A 82 -17.44 5.55 -2.73
C TYR A 82 -16.51 5.77 -3.91
N PHE A 83 -15.25 5.36 -3.77
CA PHE A 83 -14.19 5.70 -4.70
C PHE A 83 -13.75 4.46 -5.48
N PHE A 84 -13.94 4.53 -6.78
CA PHE A 84 -13.54 3.52 -7.73
C PHE A 84 -12.26 3.95 -8.42
N ASP A 85 -11.33 3.01 -8.57
CA ASP A 85 -10.13 3.23 -9.39
C ASP A 85 -10.44 3.12 -10.89
N GLU A 86 -9.39 3.21 -11.71
CA GLU A 86 -9.50 3.11 -13.18
C GLU A 86 -10.03 1.76 -13.66
N ASP A 87 -9.95 0.70 -12.85
CA ASP A 87 -10.44 -0.65 -13.17
C ASP A 87 -11.87 -0.91 -12.69
N ASP A 88 -12.57 0.15 -12.25
CA ASP A 88 -13.90 0.09 -11.64
C ASP A 88 -13.93 -0.79 -10.39
N VAL A 89 -12.86 -0.76 -9.57
CA VAL A 89 -12.78 -1.47 -8.29
C VAL A 89 -12.95 -0.48 -7.14
N LEU A 90 -13.82 -0.80 -6.17
CA LEU A 90 -14.03 0.01 -4.98
C LEU A 90 -12.79 -0.06 -4.07
N VAL A 91 -11.98 0.99 -4.07
CA VAL A 91 -10.71 1.05 -3.32
C VAL A 91 -10.85 1.78 -1.98
N GLY A 92 -11.93 2.54 -1.81
CA GLY A 92 -12.23 3.13 -0.52
C GLY A 92 -13.62 3.76 -0.44
N ALA A 93 -14.05 4.00 0.79
CA ALA A 93 -15.25 4.74 1.12
C ALA A 93 -14.91 5.84 2.15
N LEU A 94 -15.65 6.94 2.10
CA LEU A 94 -15.54 8.07 3.02
C LEU A 94 -16.93 8.47 3.49
N PHE A 95 -17.09 8.58 4.80
CA PHE A 95 -18.32 8.97 5.45
C PHE A 95 -18.09 10.29 6.17
N THR A 96 -18.86 11.31 5.82
CA THR A 96 -18.70 12.66 6.38
C THR A 96 -19.96 13.08 7.13
N PHE A 97 -19.78 13.46 8.39
CA PHE A 97 -20.85 13.87 9.30
C PHE A 97 -20.69 15.36 9.60
N SER A 98 -21.18 16.22 8.70
CA SER A 98 -21.03 17.68 8.81
C SER A 98 -21.65 18.28 10.07
N LYS A 99 -22.61 17.61 10.71
CA LYS A 99 -23.18 18.01 12.01
C LYS A 99 -22.55 17.29 13.21
N GLY A 100 -21.60 16.40 12.97
CA GLY A 100 -21.07 15.46 13.94
C GLY A 100 -22.03 14.30 14.21
N LEU A 101 -21.48 13.09 14.28
CA LEU A 101 -22.20 11.90 14.71
C LEU A 101 -21.89 11.63 16.19
N ASP A 102 -22.90 11.74 17.05
CA ASP A 102 -22.79 11.32 18.46
C ASP A 102 -22.52 9.81 18.50
N LEU A 103 -21.39 9.43 19.09
CA LEU A 103 -21.01 8.03 19.20
C LEU A 103 -21.67 7.29 20.36
N LYS A 104 -22.45 7.97 21.22
CA LYS A 104 -23.15 7.34 22.36
C LYS A 104 -23.95 6.07 21.98
N PRO A 105 -24.66 6.00 20.84
CA PRO A 105 -25.39 4.80 20.40
C PRO A 105 -24.50 3.65 19.89
N TYR A 106 -23.18 3.87 19.75
CA TYR A 106 -22.22 2.96 19.12
C TYR A 106 -21.19 2.45 20.15
N PRO A 107 -21.60 1.61 21.13
CA PRO A 107 -20.73 1.16 22.21
C PRO A 107 -19.51 0.35 21.74
N VAL A 108 -19.61 -0.40 20.64
CA VAL A 108 -18.48 -1.18 20.11
C VAL A 108 -17.43 -0.24 19.54
N LEU A 109 -17.83 0.69 18.67
CA LEU A 109 -16.92 1.67 18.10
C LEU A 109 -16.29 2.54 19.21
N ARG A 110 -17.06 3.01 20.19
CA ARG A 110 -16.52 3.79 21.31
C ARG A 110 -15.44 3.02 22.09
N LEU A 111 -15.70 1.75 22.40
CA LEU A 111 -14.73 0.92 23.11
C LEU A 111 -13.47 0.76 22.27
N THR A 112 -13.60 0.46 20.98
CA THR A 112 -12.48 0.37 20.04
C THR A 112 -11.65 1.65 20.06
N LEU A 113 -12.27 2.81 19.82
CA LEU A 113 -11.59 4.10 19.76
C LEU A 113 -10.90 4.47 21.08
N SER A 114 -11.49 4.12 22.23
CA SER A 114 -10.91 4.41 23.56
C SER A 114 -9.60 3.67 23.85
N GLN A 115 -9.31 2.60 23.11
CA GLN A 115 -8.09 1.79 23.26
C GLN A 115 -6.97 2.27 22.33
N LEU A 116 -7.27 3.18 21.41
CA LEU A 116 -6.33 3.65 20.41
C LEU A 116 -5.55 4.85 20.92
N LYS A 117 -4.29 4.93 20.49
CA LYS A 117 -3.51 6.17 20.56
C LYS A 117 -3.76 6.97 19.29
N PRO A 118 -4.06 8.27 19.38
CA PRO A 118 -4.14 9.14 18.20
C PRO A 118 -2.88 9.05 17.35
N SER A 119 -3.05 8.87 16.04
CA SER A 119 -1.94 8.97 15.09
C SER A 119 -1.52 10.43 14.90
N VAL A 120 -2.49 11.35 15.02
CA VAL A 120 -2.30 12.79 14.99
C VAL A 120 -3.32 13.44 15.94
N GLU A 121 -2.87 14.41 16.73
CA GLU A 121 -3.72 15.31 17.53
C GLU A 121 -3.53 16.75 17.05
N PHE A 122 -4.63 17.48 16.86
CA PHE A 122 -4.58 18.88 16.43
C PHE A 122 -5.92 19.58 16.72
N TYR A 123 -5.97 20.88 16.52
CA TYR A 123 -7.16 21.70 16.76
C TYR A 123 -7.78 22.10 15.43
N LEU A 124 -8.97 21.58 15.11
CA LEU A 124 -9.71 21.94 13.88
C LEU A 124 -10.20 23.39 13.89
N ASN A 125 -10.34 24.01 15.06
CA ASN A 125 -10.87 25.37 15.20
C ASN A 125 -9.78 26.35 15.68
N VAL A 126 -9.23 27.14 14.75
CA VAL A 126 -8.18 28.15 15.04
C VAL A 126 -8.78 29.55 15.28
N ALA A 127 -10.09 29.72 15.05
CA ALA A 127 -10.75 31.03 15.06
C ALA A 127 -10.85 31.72 16.44
N GLN A 128 -10.37 31.10 17.51
CA GLN A 128 -10.52 31.59 18.90
C GLN A 128 -9.20 31.61 19.69
N LEU A 129 -8.06 31.74 19.00
CA LEU A 129 -6.73 31.86 19.65
C LEU A 129 -6.64 33.04 20.63
N GLU A 130 -7.38 34.13 20.38
CA GLU A 130 -7.39 35.31 21.27
C GLU A 130 -8.18 35.09 22.57
N THR A 131 -9.21 34.23 22.57
CA THR A 131 -10.11 34.05 23.71
C THR A 131 -9.86 32.77 24.50
N ARG A 132 -9.07 31.81 23.98
CA ARG A 132 -8.80 30.47 24.59
C ARG A 132 -10.07 29.69 24.99
N MET A 133 -11.25 30.09 24.57
CA MET A 133 -12.48 29.38 24.83
C MET A 133 -12.72 28.38 23.70
N ASN A 134 -12.98 27.12 24.04
CA ASN A 134 -13.40 26.03 23.15
C ASN A 134 -12.40 25.59 22.06
N MET A 135 -11.17 25.28 22.47
CA MET A 135 -10.29 24.43 21.66
C MET A 135 -10.79 22.98 21.72
N GLU A 136 -11.70 22.59 20.83
CA GLU A 136 -12.06 21.17 20.70
C GLU A 136 -10.88 20.42 20.07
N SER A 137 -10.26 19.54 20.85
CA SER A 137 -9.19 18.65 20.39
C SER A 137 -9.76 17.65 19.39
N SER A 138 -9.12 17.57 18.23
CA SER A 138 -9.43 16.60 17.19
C SER A 138 -8.35 15.53 17.15
N ALA A 139 -8.77 14.27 17.08
CA ALA A 139 -7.88 13.12 17.02
C ALA A 139 -8.16 12.33 15.74
N LEU A 140 -7.08 11.96 15.04
CA LEU A 140 -7.12 10.93 14.01
C LEU A 140 -6.77 9.59 14.65
N LEU A 141 -7.68 8.63 14.53
CA LEU A 141 -7.54 7.29 15.08
C LEU A 141 -7.53 6.29 13.92
N GLU A 142 -6.63 5.31 13.97
CA GLU A 142 -6.50 4.30 12.91
C GLU A 142 -6.74 2.89 13.46
N THR A 143 -7.52 2.11 12.70
CA THR A 143 -7.67 0.67 12.86
C THR A 143 -7.46 0.02 11.50
N GLY A 144 -7.37 -1.31 11.45
CA GLY A 144 -7.32 -2.00 10.18
C GLY A 144 -7.15 -3.51 10.34
N ASP A 145 -7.19 -4.16 9.20
CA ASP A 145 -6.92 -5.58 9.03
C ASP A 145 -5.66 -5.74 8.16
N GLU A 146 -5.37 -6.96 7.68
CA GLU A 146 -4.16 -7.25 6.90
C GLU A 146 -4.02 -6.45 5.59
N LYS A 147 -5.13 -5.96 5.04
CA LYS A 147 -5.19 -5.31 3.71
C LYS A 147 -5.94 -3.98 3.68
N SER A 148 -6.47 -3.54 4.81
CA SER A 148 -7.33 -2.36 4.86
C SER A 148 -7.09 -1.53 6.08
N THR A 149 -7.17 -0.22 5.91
CA THR A 149 -7.07 0.77 6.97
C THR A 149 -8.37 1.54 7.07
N THR A 150 -8.87 1.69 8.29
CA THR A 150 -9.98 2.57 8.63
C THR A 150 -9.47 3.73 9.48
N GLN A 151 -9.71 4.97 9.04
CA GLN A 151 -9.34 6.18 9.78
C GLN A 151 -10.59 6.89 10.30
N TYR A 152 -10.55 7.34 11.55
CA TYR A 152 -11.64 8.05 12.20
C TYR A 152 -11.15 9.42 12.66
N LEU A 153 -11.79 10.49 12.18
CA LEU A 153 -11.58 11.84 12.68
C LEU A 153 -12.65 12.15 13.73
N VAL A 154 -12.21 12.26 14.99
CA VAL A 154 -13.08 12.43 16.16
C VAL A 154 -12.77 13.75 16.84
N THR A 155 -13.80 14.42 17.35
CA THR A 155 -13.70 15.62 18.20
C THR A 155 -14.44 15.41 19.53
N GLY A 156 -14.25 16.33 20.46
CA GLY A 156 -14.91 16.32 21.77
C GLY A 156 -14.19 15.48 22.83
N PRO A 157 -14.67 15.51 24.08
CA PRO A 157 -14.03 14.83 25.19
C PRO A 157 -14.19 13.30 25.09
N HIS A 158 -13.29 12.55 25.73
CA HIS A 158 -13.28 11.08 25.70
C HIS A 158 -14.60 10.42 26.13
N ASP A 159 -15.38 11.07 26.99
CA ASP A 159 -16.66 10.55 27.47
C ASP A 159 -17.83 10.78 26.49
N ARG A 160 -17.70 11.78 25.60
CA ARG A 160 -18.67 12.14 24.55
C ARG A 160 -18.00 12.43 23.21
N PRO A 161 -17.35 11.42 22.59
CA PRO A 161 -16.70 11.61 21.32
C PRO A 161 -17.73 11.81 20.20
N VAL A 162 -17.44 12.75 19.31
CA VAL A 162 -18.22 13.05 18.11
C VAL A 162 -17.40 12.69 16.88
N LEU A 163 -17.93 11.82 16.03
CA LEU A 163 -17.29 11.44 14.78
C LEU A 163 -17.61 12.46 13.69
N LEU A 164 -16.58 13.03 13.07
CA LEU A 164 -16.70 13.97 11.96
C LEU A 164 -16.54 13.27 10.61
N GLN A 165 -15.63 12.30 10.55
CA GLN A 165 -15.35 11.57 9.33
C GLN A 165 -14.83 10.17 9.63
N ALA A 166 -15.22 9.20 8.80
CA ALA A 166 -14.60 7.88 8.78
C ALA A 166 -14.23 7.50 7.34
N SER A 167 -12.99 7.08 7.08
CA SER A 167 -12.57 6.50 5.82
C SER A 167 -12.30 5.01 5.99
N TYR A 168 -12.63 4.19 4.99
CA TYR A 168 -12.30 2.76 4.94
C TYR A 168 -11.70 2.44 3.58
N THR A 169 -10.46 1.97 3.56
CA THR A 169 -9.65 1.91 2.33
C THR A 169 -8.80 0.66 2.28
N ILE A 170 -8.46 0.19 1.08
CA ILE A 170 -7.35 -0.74 0.93
C ILE A 170 -6.03 0.00 1.17
N ASP A 171 -5.06 -0.65 1.79
CA ASP A 171 -3.86 0.03 2.31
C ASP A 171 -3.04 0.84 1.28
N PRO A 172 -2.90 0.42 0.01
CA PRO A 172 -2.16 1.22 -0.98
C PRO A 172 -2.75 2.62 -1.17
N TYR A 173 -4.06 2.78 -0.92
CA TYR A 173 -4.79 4.02 -1.14
C TYR A 173 -4.90 4.91 0.09
N VAL A 174 -4.56 4.44 1.29
CA VAL A 174 -4.77 5.16 2.57
C VAL A 174 -4.31 6.62 2.52
N ARG A 175 -3.17 6.89 1.87
CA ARG A 175 -2.60 8.23 1.76
C ARG A 175 -3.46 9.20 0.95
N LEU A 176 -4.21 8.69 -0.03
CA LEU A 176 -5.16 9.47 -0.81
C LEU A 176 -6.41 9.85 -0.01
N PHE A 177 -6.66 9.20 1.13
CA PHE A 177 -7.82 9.41 1.99
C PHE A 177 -7.49 10.19 3.27
N SER A 178 -6.30 10.79 3.32
CA SER A 178 -5.90 11.64 4.43
C SER A 178 -6.95 12.72 4.68
N PRO A 179 -7.54 12.79 5.89
CA PRO A 179 -8.61 13.76 6.20
C PRO A 179 -8.14 15.22 6.10
N TYR A 180 -6.82 15.43 6.03
CA TYR A 180 -6.16 16.72 5.91
C TYR A 180 -6.09 17.25 4.48
N ARG A 181 -6.47 16.44 3.48
CA ARG A 181 -6.55 16.90 2.10
C ARG A 181 -7.64 17.94 2.00
N ARG A 182 -7.33 19.05 1.33
CA ARG A 182 -8.26 20.18 1.16
C ARG A 182 -9.65 19.73 0.67
N GLU A 183 -9.68 18.78 -0.26
CA GLU A 183 -10.91 18.22 -0.82
C GLU A 183 -11.86 17.59 0.22
N PHE A 184 -11.31 17.03 1.31
CA PHE A 184 -12.10 16.43 2.39
C PHE A 184 -12.35 17.41 3.54
N LEU A 185 -11.38 18.28 3.84
CA LEU A 185 -11.57 19.37 4.80
C LEU A 185 -12.69 20.30 4.37
N ASP A 186 -12.79 20.64 3.08
CA ASP A 186 -13.83 21.51 2.55
C ASP A 186 -15.24 20.94 2.79
N ARG A 187 -15.41 19.62 2.84
CA ARG A 187 -16.69 18.95 3.17
C ARG A 187 -17.07 19.10 4.64
N LEU A 188 -16.09 19.31 5.51
CA LEU A 188 -16.28 19.52 6.95
C LEU A 188 -16.55 20.99 7.32
N ARG A 189 -16.32 21.96 6.40
CA ARG A 189 -16.41 23.41 6.69
C ARG A 189 -17.80 23.92 7.06
N ASN A 190 -18.85 23.13 6.83
CA ASN A 190 -20.23 23.44 7.23
C ASN A 190 -20.61 22.89 8.61
N PHE A 191 -19.64 22.64 9.50
CA PHE A 191 -19.92 22.29 10.90
C PHE A 191 -20.61 23.48 11.60
N ALA A 192 -21.90 23.31 11.88
CA ALA A 192 -22.77 24.32 12.47
C ALA A 192 -22.37 24.60 13.93
N GLY A 193 -21.50 25.60 14.12
CA GLY A 193 -21.11 26.08 15.44
C GLY A 193 -20.14 27.27 15.48
N GLY A 194 -19.54 27.68 14.36
CA GLY A 194 -18.63 28.82 14.31
C GLY A 194 -18.86 29.68 13.07
N THR A 195 -19.12 30.97 13.28
CA THR A 195 -19.14 31.96 12.20
C THR A 195 -17.78 31.98 11.49
N GLY A 196 -17.80 31.68 10.19
CA GLY A 196 -16.77 31.98 9.18
C GLY A 196 -15.36 32.20 9.73
N GLY A 197 -14.69 31.12 10.13
CA GLY A 197 -13.25 31.14 10.39
C GLY A 197 -12.48 31.18 9.07
N GLN A 198 -11.41 31.98 9.04
CA GLN A 198 -10.51 32.17 7.91
C GLN A 198 -10.11 30.86 7.22
N THR A 199 -9.76 30.96 5.94
CA THR A 199 -9.08 29.91 5.16
C THR A 199 -8.10 29.14 6.04
N MET A 200 -8.42 27.89 6.34
CA MET A 200 -7.41 26.93 6.79
C MET A 200 -6.41 26.85 5.64
N GLU A 201 -5.29 27.58 5.75
CA GLU A 201 -4.09 27.20 5.02
C GLU A 201 -3.86 25.73 5.34
N SER A 202 -3.69 24.91 4.30
CA SER A 202 -3.52 23.47 4.47
C SER A 202 -2.31 23.21 5.37
N GLN A 203 -2.55 23.05 6.68
CA GLN A 203 -1.51 22.71 7.64
C GLN A 203 -1.13 21.23 7.55
N GLY A 204 -1.88 20.44 6.77
CA GLY A 204 -1.40 19.16 6.30
C GLY A 204 -0.30 19.42 5.27
N THR A 205 0.84 18.78 5.43
CA THR A 205 1.79 18.57 4.34
C THR A 205 1.05 17.85 3.21
N GLU A 206 0.32 18.58 2.36
CA GLU A 206 -0.24 18.04 1.13
C GLU A 206 0.91 17.30 0.46
N ASP A 207 0.65 16.05 0.07
CA ASP A 207 1.68 15.21 -0.48
C ASP A 207 2.34 15.99 -1.62
N LYS A 208 3.64 16.27 -1.48
CA LYS A 208 4.41 17.03 -2.48
C LYS A 208 4.45 16.33 -3.86
N GLU A 209 3.84 15.16 -3.96
CA GLU A 209 3.70 14.37 -5.16
C GLU A 209 2.35 14.66 -5.84
N PRO A 210 2.29 14.65 -7.18
CA PRO A 210 1.04 14.77 -7.90
C PRO A 210 0.06 13.65 -7.50
N PHE A 211 -1.20 14.01 -7.29
CA PHE A 211 -2.26 13.07 -6.93
C PHE A 211 -2.34 11.87 -7.89
N ALA A 212 -2.29 12.14 -9.20
CA ALA A 212 -2.33 11.09 -10.23
C ALA A 212 -1.18 10.10 -10.11
N SER A 213 0.03 10.57 -9.76
CA SER A 213 1.19 9.71 -9.54
C SER A 213 0.97 8.77 -8.36
N LEU A 214 0.48 9.29 -7.23
CA LEU A 214 0.19 8.49 -6.04
C LEU A 214 -0.96 7.50 -6.28
N GLN A 215 -2.03 7.93 -6.96
CA GLN A 215 -3.18 7.09 -7.28
C GLN A 215 -2.78 5.91 -8.17
N GLN A 216 -2.03 6.17 -9.24
CA GLN A 216 -1.58 5.11 -10.13
C GLN A 216 -0.54 4.19 -9.49
N PHE A 217 0.30 4.72 -8.60
CA PHE A 217 1.21 3.87 -7.82
C PHE A 217 0.44 2.96 -6.85
N ALA A 218 -0.58 3.48 -6.18
CA ALA A 218 -1.47 2.70 -5.31
C ALA A 218 -2.20 1.59 -6.09
N ARG A 219 -2.74 1.93 -7.27
CA ARG A 219 -3.34 0.97 -8.21
C ARG A 219 -2.38 -0.15 -8.57
N GLY A 220 -1.14 0.22 -8.92
CA GLY A 220 -0.11 -0.76 -9.27
C GLY A 220 0.24 -1.69 -8.11
N GLN A 221 0.33 -1.15 -6.88
CA GLN A 221 0.56 -1.95 -5.68
C GLN A 221 -0.62 -2.88 -5.38
N ALA A 222 -1.85 -2.40 -5.48
CA ALA A 222 -3.05 -3.20 -5.25
C ALA A 222 -3.10 -4.42 -6.19
N ALA A 223 -2.79 -4.20 -7.48
CA ALA A 223 -2.73 -5.26 -8.49
C ALA A 223 -1.53 -6.20 -8.29
N GLN A 224 -0.35 -5.68 -8.00
CA GLN A 224 0.87 -6.48 -7.84
C GLN A 224 0.81 -7.37 -6.58
N LEU A 225 0.22 -6.86 -5.50
CA LEU A 225 0.18 -7.50 -4.18
C LEU A 225 -1.13 -8.22 -3.89
N ALA A 226 -2.01 -8.36 -4.90
CA ALA A 226 -3.26 -9.13 -4.77
C ALA A 226 -4.17 -8.60 -3.64
N TYR A 227 -4.36 -7.27 -3.57
CA TYR A 227 -5.30 -6.68 -2.62
C TYR A 227 -6.75 -7.08 -2.96
N CYS A 228 -7.10 -7.05 -4.24
CA CYS A 228 -8.45 -7.30 -4.75
C CYS A 228 -8.52 -8.52 -5.69
N GLY A 229 -8.12 -9.70 -5.19
CA GLY A 229 -8.12 -10.95 -5.96
C GLY A 229 -6.70 -11.44 -6.25
N ASP A 230 -6.46 -11.95 -7.46
CA ASP A 230 -5.16 -12.48 -7.86
C ASP A 230 -4.16 -11.38 -8.28
N LYS A 231 -2.88 -11.74 -8.30
CA LYS A 231 -1.82 -10.82 -8.75
C LYS A 231 -1.98 -10.52 -10.24
N ASN A 232 -2.09 -9.25 -10.60
CA ASN A 232 -2.18 -8.81 -11.99
C ASN A 232 -1.00 -7.89 -12.36
N TYR A 233 0.04 -8.51 -12.93
CA TYR A 233 1.26 -7.80 -13.33
C TYR A 233 1.10 -6.95 -14.61
N GLU A 234 0.01 -7.14 -15.37
CA GLU A 234 -0.27 -6.25 -16.49
C GLU A 234 -0.82 -4.91 -16.00
N ILE A 235 -1.85 -4.96 -15.14
CA ILE A 235 -2.38 -3.76 -14.48
C ILE A 235 -1.27 -3.07 -13.69
N ALA A 236 -0.44 -3.84 -12.96
CA ALA A 236 0.66 -3.26 -12.21
C ALA A 236 1.67 -2.50 -13.10
N ALA A 237 2.08 -3.09 -14.23
CA ALA A 237 3.02 -2.45 -15.14
C ALA A 237 2.44 -1.16 -15.77
N ASP A 238 1.18 -1.22 -16.24
CA ASP A 238 0.47 -0.05 -16.77
C ASP A 238 0.37 1.07 -15.72
N ALA A 239 -0.07 0.72 -14.51
CA ALA A 239 -0.27 1.68 -13.42
C ALA A 239 1.05 2.34 -12.99
N TYR A 240 2.15 1.58 -12.82
CA TYR A 240 3.44 2.18 -12.49
C TYR A 240 4.00 3.06 -13.61
N GLN A 241 3.76 2.69 -14.88
CA GLN A 241 4.15 3.53 -16.01
C GLN A 241 3.38 4.86 -16.01
N LYS A 242 2.06 4.83 -15.77
CA LYS A 242 1.23 6.04 -15.61
C LYS A 242 1.63 6.86 -14.39
N ALA A 243 2.00 6.22 -13.29
CA ALA A 243 2.48 6.90 -12.09
C ALA A 243 3.77 7.69 -12.36
N ILE A 244 4.73 7.09 -13.08
CA ILE A 244 5.97 7.75 -13.49
C ILE A 244 5.68 8.90 -14.46
N ALA A 245 4.81 8.67 -15.46
CA ALA A 245 4.44 9.68 -16.46
C ALA A 245 3.70 10.89 -15.87
N SER A 246 2.97 10.69 -14.76
CA SER A 246 2.28 11.75 -14.02
C SER A 246 3.23 12.69 -13.25
N GLY A 247 4.52 12.33 -13.16
CA GLY A 247 5.58 13.27 -12.78
C GLY A 247 5.88 13.35 -11.28
N PHE A 248 6.24 12.22 -10.65
CA PHE A 248 6.79 12.26 -9.28
C PHE A 248 7.88 13.33 -9.13
N THR A 249 7.74 14.18 -8.11
CA THR A 249 8.69 15.27 -7.81
C THR A 249 9.83 14.77 -6.92
N ASN A 250 9.56 13.79 -6.04
CA ASN A 250 10.58 13.19 -5.19
C ASN A 250 11.26 11.98 -5.86
N LYS A 251 12.59 12.02 -5.89
CA LYS A 251 13.44 10.93 -6.42
C LYS A 251 13.22 9.59 -5.72
N VAL A 252 12.82 9.59 -4.44
CA VAL A 252 12.50 8.38 -3.68
C VAL A 252 11.27 7.69 -4.25
N TRP A 253 10.19 8.44 -4.49
CA TRP A 253 8.97 7.91 -5.11
C TRP A 253 9.21 7.45 -6.53
N LEU A 254 9.94 8.25 -7.31
CA LEU A 254 10.29 7.88 -8.68
C LEU A 254 11.15 6.60 -8.73
N ALA A 255 12.15 6.47 -7.84
CA ALA A 255 12.99 5.28 -7.77
C ALA A 255 12.20 4.03 -7.39
N GLU A 256 11.28 4.14 -6.42
CA GLU A 256 10.42 3.03 -6.01
C GLU A 256 9.46 2.62 -7.13
N ALA A 257 8.82 3.58 -7.82
CA ALA A 257 7.93 3.29 -8.95
C ALA A 257 8.66 2.54 -10.07
N ARG A 258 9.89 2.96 -10.39
CA ARG A 258 10.75 2.25 -11.35
C ARG A 258 11.16 0.86 -10.87
N HIS A 259 11.44 0.70 -9.57
CA HIS A 259 11.71 -0.63 -9.01
C HIS A 259 10.52 -1.56 -9.19
N LYS A 260 9.30 -1.13 -8.82
CA LYS A 260 8.09 -1.96 -8.95
C LYS A 260 7.75 -2.25 -10.41
N LEU A 261 7.88 -1.27 -11.30
CA LEU A 261 7.72 -1.51 -12.74
C LEU A 261 8.73 -2.54 -13.27
N GLY A 262 10.00 -2.46 -12.83
CA GLY A 262 11.02 -3.44 -13.15
C GLY A 262 10.67 -4.86 -12.66
N VAL A 263 10.10 -4.98 -11.46
CA VAL A 263 9.57 -6.26 -10.94
C VAL A 263 8.42 -6.77 -11.81
N ALA A 264 7.45 -5.92 -12.14
CA ALA A 264 6.34 -6.32 -12.99
C ALA A 264 6.83 -6.85 -14.36
N TRP A 265 7.79 -6.17 -14.98
CA TRP A 265 8.40 -6.65 -16.24
C TRP A 265 9.18 -7.95 -16.08
N LEU A 266 9.92 -8.12 -14.98
CA LEU A 266 10.65 -9.36 -14.71
C LEU A 266 9.68 -10.55 -14.64
N VAL A 267 8.57 -10.40 -13.92
CA VAL A 267 7.55 -11.48 -13.79
C VAL A 267 6.89 -11.78 -15.13
N LYS A 268 6.67 -10.75 -15.95
CA LYS A 268 6.18 -10.91 -17.32
C LYS A 268 7.21 -11.45 -18.32
N GLY A 269 8.44 -11.74 -17.87
CA GLY A 269 9.52 -12.24 -18.74
C GLY A 269 10.10 -11.20 -19.70
N GLN A 270 9.73 -9.92 -19.55
CA GLN A 270 10.22 -8.81 -20.37
C GLN A 270 11.57 -8.31 -19.81
N LEU A 271 12.60 -9.16 -19.91
CA LEU A 271 13.86 -9.01 -19.17
C LEU A 271 14.62 -7.71 -19.48
N GLU A 272 14.67 -7.27 -20.74
CA GLU A 272 15.33 -6.01 -21.10
C GLU A 272 14.60 -4.79 -20.56
N LYS A 273 13.26 -4.80 -20.54
CA LYS A 273 12.46 -3.74 -19.90
C LYS A 273 12.71 -3.71 -18.39
N ALA A 274 12.72 -4.89 -17.76
CA ALA A 274 13.02 -5.03 -16.34
C ALA A 274 14.40 -4.47 -15.99
N LYS A 275 15.42 -4.84 -16.76
CA LYS A 275 16.80 -4.33 -16.60
C LYS A 275 16.84 -2.81 -16.68
N ALA A 276 16.21 -2.21 -17.70
CA ALA A 276 16.21 -0.77 -17.90
C ALA A 276 15.62 -0.03 -16.69
N GLU A 277 14.46 -0.48 -16.19
CA GLU A 277 13.79 0.18 -15.06
C GLU A 277 14.54 0.00 -13.73
N LEU A 278 15.10 -1.19 -13.48
CA LEU A 278 15.90 -1.44 -12.28
C LEU A 278 17.21 -0.64 -12.28
N LEU A 279 17.85 -0.46 -13.44
CA LEU A 279 19.01 0.42 -13.57
C LEU A 279 18.65 1.88 -13.29
N GLN A 280 17.55 2.38 -13.86
CA GLN A 280 17.07 3.74 -13.60
C GLN A 280 16.72 3.95 -12.12
N SER A 281 16.13 2.94 -11.46
CA SER A 281 15.90 2.96 -10.01
C SER A 281 17.22 3.11 -9.23
N LEU A 282 18.25 2.32 -9.58
CA LEU A 282 19.58 2.40 -8.95
C LEU A 282 20.33 3.69 -9.27
N THR A 283 20.09 4.32 -10.43
CA THR A 283 20.64 5.64 -10.76
C THR A 283 20.06 6.71 -9.83
N LEU A 284 18.77 6.65 -9.53
CA LEU A 284 18.10 7.57 -8.63
C LEU A 284 18.45 7.31 -7.16
N ARG A 285 18.53 6.04 -6.77
CA ARG A 285 18.89 5.60 -5.43
C ARG A 285 19.85 4.42 -5.50
N PRO A 286 21.16 4.67 -5.38
CA PRO A 286 22.14 3.61 -5.40
C PRO A 286 22.03 2.74 -4.14
N ASN A 287 22.54 1.51 -4.23
CA ASN A 287 22.74 0.61 -3.09
C ASN A 287 21.45 0.18 -2.36
N ILE A 288 20.34 -0.02 -3.09
CA ILE A 288 19.15 -0.68 -2.55
C ILE A 288 19.29 -2.21 -2.75
N PRO A 289 19.43 -3.01 -1.68
CA PRO A 289 19.63 -4.47 -1.78
C PRO A 289 18.56 -5.18 -2.61
N GLU A 290 17.30 -4.79 -2.45
CA GLU A 290 16.15 -5.38 -3.15
C GLU A 290 16.22 -5.14 -4.66
N VAL A 291 16.62 -3.94 -5.08
CA VAL A 291 16.78 -3.60 -6.50
C VAL A 291 17.99 -4.31 -7.09
N LEU A 292 19.10 -4.40 -6.33
CA LEU A 292 20.29 -5.16 -6.74
C LEU A 292 19.99 -6.66 -6.91
N ASN A 293 19.24 -7.26 -5.98
CA ASN A 293 18.80 -8.64 -6.08
C ASN A 293 17.91 -8.87 -7.32
N ASN A 294 16.95 -7.99 -7.56
CA ASN A 294 16.07 -8.13 -8.73
C ASN A 294 16.85 -7.94 -10.04
N LEU A 295 17.78 -6.99 -10.09
CA LEU A 295 18.65 -6.81 -11.25
C LEU A 295 19.58 -8.01 -11.45
N GLY A 296 20.10 -8.59 -10.36
CA GLY A 296 20.89 -9.82 -10.41
C GLY A 296 20.10 -10.97 -11.02
N THR A 297 18.83 -11.12 -10.61
CA THR A 297 17.90 -12.12 -11.17
C THR A 297 17.67 -11.90 -12.66
N VAL A 298 17.47 -10.66 -13.08
CA VAL A 298 17.34 -10.29 -14.50
C VAL A 298 18.60 -10.66 -15.28
N GLN A 299 19.79 -10.35 -14.78
CA GLN A 299 21.06 -10.65 -15.46
C GLN A 299 21.30 -12.14 -15.63
N VAL A 300 21.03 -12.96 -14.58
CA VAL A 300 21.15 -14.42 -14.72
C VAL A 300 20.18 -14.95 -15.78
N LYS A 301 18.93 -14.46 -15.80
CA LYS A 301 17.94 -14.86 -16.82
C LYS A 301 18.30 -14.40 -18.24
N LEU A 302 19.08 -13.32 -18.38
CA LEU A 302 19.66 -12.88 -19.64
C LEU A 302 20.94 -13.64 -20.03
N GLY A 303 21.41 -14.56 -19.18
CA GLY A 303 22.60 -15.38 -19.43
C GLY A 303 23.90 -14.82 -18.84
N ASP A 304 23.93 -13.58 -18.36
CA ASP A 304 25.10 -13.00 -17.69
C ASP A 304 25.11 -13.36 -16.19
N THR A 305 25.39 -14.63 -15.94
CA THR A 305 25.48 -15.18 -14.57
C THR A 305 26.57 -14.49 -13.75
N ALA A 306 27.67 -14.08 -14.38
CA ALA A 306 28.77 -13.39 -13.72
C ALA A 306 28.35 -12.00 -13.21
N ALA A 307 27.59 -11.23 -13.99
CA ALA A 307 27.00 -9.98 -13.52
C ALA A 307 25.96 -10.21 -12.44
N GLY A 308 25.12 -11.24 -12.57
CA GLY A 308 24.15 -11.64 -11.55
C GLY A 308 24.80 -11.89 -10.20
N LEU A 309 25.86 -12.69 -10.16
CA LEU A 309 26.64 -12.98 -8.95
C LEU A 309 27.14 -11.71 -8.27
N ARG A 310 27.81 -10.81 -9.00
CA ARG A 310 28.31 -9.55 -8.44
C ARG A 310 27.20 -8.69 -7.82
N LEU A 311 26.00 -8.71 -8.41
CA LEU A 311 24.85 -7.96 -7.90
C LEU A 311 24.28 -8.59 -6.63
N PHE A 312 24.13 -9.91 -6.58
CA PHE A 312 23.70 -10.61 -5.37
C PHE A 312 24.71 -10.45 -4.23
N GLU A 313 26.00 -10.55 -4.53
CA GLU A 313 27.09 -10.29 -3.58
C GLU A 313 26.98 -8.90 -2.96
N LYS A 314 26.76 -7.89 -3.79
CA LYS A 314 26.58 -6.52 -3.34
C LYS A 314 25.32 -6.38 -2.46
N ALA A 315 24.22 -7.04 -2.82
CA ALA A 315 23.01 -7.05 -2.01
C ALA A 315 23.22 -7.68 -0.63
N VAL A 316 23.92 -8.83 -0.56
CA VAL A 316 24.26 -9.51 0.71
C VAL A 316 25.27 -8.71 1.52
N THR A 317 26.21 -8.01 0.88
CA THR A 317 27.16 -7.13 1.57
C THR A 317 26.46 -5.95 2.24
N LEU A 318 25.50 -5.35 1.54
CA LEU A 318 24.71 -4.22 2.06
C LEU A 318 23.69 -4.65 3.12
N ARG A 319 23.15 -5.87 2.99
CA ARG A 319 22.22 -6.44 3.95
C ARG A 319 22.52 -7.94 4.17
N PRO A 320 23.39 -8.26 5.16
CA PRO A 320 23.80 -9.64 5.42
C PRO A 320 22.67 -10.59 5.82
N ASN A 321 21.54 -10.09 6.34
CA ASN A 321 20.37 -10.91 6.66
C ASN A 321 19.33 -10.95 5.52
N TYR A 322 19.69 -10.52 4.29
CA TYR A 322 18.76 -10.58 3.18
C TYR A 322 18.64 -12.00 2.61
N ALA A 323 17.76 -12.79 3.21
CA ALA A 323 17.57 -14.21 2.91
C ALA A 323 17.39 -14.49 1.39
N LEU A 324 16.54 -13.74 0.70
CA LEU A 324 16.30 -13.93 -0.73
C LEU A 324 17.55 -13.72 -1.59
N ALA A 325 18.37 -12.71 -1.28
CA ALA A 325 19.62 -12.48 -2.00
C ALA A 325 20.63 -13.61 -1.75
N ARG A 326 20.65 -14.20 -0.55
CA ARG A 326 21.48 -15.38 -0.25
C ARG A 326 21.02 -16.61 -1.03
N PHE A 327 19.72 -16.87 -1.08
CA PHE A 327 19.16 -17.96 -1.89
C PHE A 327 19.54 -17.81 -3.37
N ASN A 328 19.39 -16.60 -3.92
CA ASN A 328 19.74 -16.32 -5.32
C ASN A 328 21.25 -16.40 -5.58
N LEU A 329 22.08 -15.92 -4.65
CA LEU A 329 23.53 -16.07 -4.70
C LEU A 329 23.94 -17.54 -4.67
N ALA A 330 23.30 -18.34 -3.83
CA ALA A 330 23.54 -19.78 -3.74
C ALA A 330 23.26 -20.46 -5.08
N GLY A 331 22.06 -20.26 -5.63
CA GLY A 331 21.67 -20.83 -6.93
C GLY A 331 22.56 -20.40 -8.09
N ALA A 332 22.96 -19.12 -8.14
CA ALA A 332 23.82 -18.61 -9.20
C ALA A 332 25.29 -19.08 -9.07
N SER A 333 25.73 -19.51 -7.88
CA SER A 333 27.11 -19.94 -7.62
C SER A 333 27.30 -21.46 -7.63
N GLU A 334 26.24 -22.27 -7.76
CA GLU A 334 26.34 -23.72 -7.66
C GLU A 334 27.35 -24.35 -8.61
N THR A 335 27.41 -23.90 -9.87
CA THR A 335 28.28 -24.49 -10.88
C THR A 335 29.71 -23.96 -10.82
N THR A 336 29.89 -22.73 -10.34
CA THR A 336 31.19 -22.04 -10.34
C THR A 336 31.91 -22.15 -8.99
N ASN A 337 31.17 -22.26 -7.90
CA ASN A 337 31.68 -22.39 -6.54
C ASN A 337 30.68 -23.17 -5.63
N PRO A 338 30.65 -24.51 -5.73
CA PRO A 338 29.74 -25.36 -4.95
C PRO A 338 29.84 -25.17 -3.43
N LYS A 339 31.07 -24.93 -2.93
CA LYS A 339 31.31 -24.71 -1.49
C LYS A 339 30.64 -23.44 -0.99
N ARG A 340 30.69 -22.38 -1.80
CA ARG A 340 30.00 -21.13 -1.48
C ARG A 340 28.48 -21.31 -1.56
N ALA A 341 28.00 -21.95 -2.62
CA ALA A 341 26.57 -22.19 -2.78
C ALA A 341 25.98 -22.93 -1.58
N LEU A 342 26.68 -23.96 -1.08
CA LEU A 342 26.31 -24.68 0.12
C LEU A 342 26.17 -23.76 1.35
N SER A 343 27.20 -22.93 1.62
CA SER A 343 27.19 -21.98 2.75
C SER A 343 26.05 -20.96 2.66
N GLU A 344 25.78 -20.45 1.47
CA GLU A 344 24.70 -19.47 1.25
C GLU A 344 23.30 -20.09 1.40
N TYR A 345 23.10 -21.34 0.94
CA TYR A 345 21.84 -22.06 1.19
C TYR A 345 21.63 -22.36 2.67
N GLU A 346 22.66 -22.81 3.39
CA GLU A 346 22.57 -23.06 4.84
C GLU A 346 22.24 -21.78 5.60
N THR A 347 22.86 -20.66 5.22
CA THR A 347 22.56 -19.35 5.82
C THR A 347 21.14 -18.88 5.47
N TYR A 348 20.68 -19.07 4.23
CA TYR A 348 19.30 -18.79 3.84
C TYR A 348 18.32 -19.57 4.73
N LEU A 349 18.50 -20.88 4.88
CA LEU A 349 17.63 -21.74 5.69
C LEU A 349 17.58 -21.29 7.15
N ALA A 350 18.71 -20.92 7.74
CA ALA A 350 18.77 -20.40 9.11
C ALA A 350 18.01 -19.07 9.28
N LEU A 351 17.96 -18.22 8.24
CA LEU A 351 17.27 -16.93 8.29
C LEU A 351 15.75 -17.03 8.14
N VAL A 352 15.24 -18.11 7.55
CA VAL A 352 13.80 -18.26 7.24
C VAL A 352 13.12 -19.39 8.01
N GLU A 353 13.81 -19.99 8.96
CA GLU A 353 13.26 -21.06 9.79
C GLU A 353 11.97 -20.60 10.48
N GLY A 354 10.90 -21.38 10.35
CA GLY A 354 9.60 -21.08 10.95
C GLY A 354 8.75 -20.04 10.22
N ILE A 355 9.16 -19.56 9.03
CA ILE A 355 8.36 -18.64 8.19
C ILE A 355 7.51 -19.46 7.20
N PRO A 356 6.17 -19.54 7.36
CA PRO A 356 5.31 -20.36 6.51
C PRO A 356 5.37 -19.99 5.02
N GLU A 357 5.51 -18.70 4.72
CA GLU A 357 5.56 -18.19 3.34
C GLU A 357 6.82 -18.67 2.57
N GLU A 358 7.83 -19.15 3.30
CA GLU A 358 9.10 -19.61 2.73
C GLU A 358 9.17 -21.13 2.55
N GLU A 359 8.16 -21.89 2.98
CA GLU A 359 8.18 -23.37 2.99
C GLU A 359 8.60 -24.00 1.67
N ALA A 360 8.02 -23.55 0.55
CA ALA A 360 8.34 -24.07 -0.78
C ALA A 360 9.81 -23.82 -1.16
N ARG A 361 10.34 -22.64 -0.82
CA ARG A 361 11.72 -22.26 -1.14
C ARG A 361 12.72 -22.92 -0.19
N MET A 362 12.35 -23.10 1.08
CA MET A 362 13.09 -23.92 2.03
C MET A 362 13.21 -25.38 1.57
N ALA A 363 12.12 -25.98 1.09
CA ALA A 363 12.16 -27.35 0.57
C ALA A 363 13.14 -27.47 -0.60
N HIS A 364 13.13 -26.52 -1.52
CA HIS A 364 14.09 -26.46 -2.62
C HIS A 364 15.54 -26.33 -2.12
N ALA A 365 15.80 -25.36 -1.23
CA ALA A 365 17.14 -25.14 -0.68
C ALA A 365 17.67 -26.38 0.08
N LYS A 366 16.83 -27.07 0.86
CA LYS A 366 17.20 -28.32 1.55
C LYS A 366 17.63 -29.42 0.58
N GLU A 367 16.94 -29.57 -0.54
CA GLU A 367 17.33 -30.54 -1.57
C GLU A 367 18.66 -30.17 -2.21
N ARG A 368 18.88 -28.89 -2.55
CA ARG A 368 20.17 -28.44 -3.11
C ARG A 368 21.32 -28.65 -2.12
N VAL A 369 21.13 -28.38 -0.83
CA VAL A 369 22.11 -28.65 0.23
C VAL A 369 22.49 -30.13 0.30
N LYS A 370 21.51 -31.04 0.19
CA LYS A 370 21.76 -32.49 0.19
C LYS A 370 22.62 -32.91 -1.01
N VAL A 371 22.32 -32.38 -2.20
CA VAL A 371 23.10 -32.65 -3.42
C VAL A 371 24.53 -32.11 -3.31
N LEU A 372 24.72 -30.90 -2.80
CA LEU A 372 26.05 -30.26 -2.72
C LEU A 372 26.97 -30.87 -1.65
N LYS A 373 26.43 -31.69 -0.74
CA LYS A 373 27.20 -32.42 0.29
C LYS A 373 27.69 -33.80 -0.18
N GLN A 374 27.13 -34.34 -1.26
CA GLN A 374 27.54 -35.59 -1.90
C GLN A 374 28.66 -35.32 -2.89
#